data_AF-A0A3B9KT89-F1
#
_entry.id   AF-A0A3B9KT89-F1
#
_cell.length_a   1.000
_cell.length_b   1.000
_cell.length_c   1.000
_cell.angle_alpha   90.00
_cell.angle_beta   90.00
_cell.angle_gamma   90.00
#
_symmetry.space_group_name_H-M   'P 1'
#
loop_
_entity.id
_entity.type
_entity.pdbx_description
1 polymer ?
#
loop_
_entity_poly.entity_id
_entity_poly.type
_entity_poly.pdbx_seq_one_letter_code
_entity_poly.pdbx_strand_id
1 'polypeptide(L)'
;MPRHFAHYYFSRKLTENMSYALSAIIKLYPDAYLLGSLGADLFPGEHKARLDAADPVQIFGVSARHIFMNGSKCQLSYMLGLVSHYALDRVANPFANYFAANGVAQYYGGKLETVSREEIEIGIDRHVIRDYLGMEEALKIVGGLKTRGIVLKEITELYTDVLNDLSDIYLSTHKTRALLEGVSPDIPLAEGMGRLDYMNRENRDWRDAKKKKFKLSMDDILENEQATAYDLLEEFMAMARSNKDPDVEKFSLNGLGERV
;
A
#
# COMPACT_ATOMS: atom_id res chain seq x y z
N MET A 1 1.36 -7.92 -2.80
CA MET A 1 0.28 -7.18 -2.14
C MET A 1 -0.85 -6.96 -3.15
N PRO A 2 -2.12 -6.71 -2.75
CA PRO A 2 -3.13 -6.18 -3.68
C PRO A 2 -2.47 -5.12 -4.56
N ARG A 3 -2.47 -5.24 -5.88
CA ARG A 3 -1.43 -4.55 -6.66
C ARG A 3 -1.58 -3.03 -6.61
N HIS A 4 -2.57 -2.49 -7.31
CA HIS A 4 -2.66 -1.05 -7.53
C HIS A 4 -4.05 -0.52 -7.22
N PHE A 5 -5.10 -1.24 -7.61
CA PHE A 5 -6.47 -0.72 -7.54
C PHE A 5 -7.04 -0.75 -6.12
N ALA A 6 -6.72 -1.77 -5.33
CA ALA A 6 -7.13 -1.80 -3.94
C ALA A 6 -6.45 -0.70 -3.11
N HIS A 7 -5.15 -0.46 -3.33
CA HIS A 7 -4.47 0.67 -2.69
C HIS A 7 -4.98 2.02 -3.14
N TYR A 8 -5.24 2.18 -4.44
CA TYR A 8 -5.88 3.37 -4.99
C TYR A 8 -7.23 3.61 -4.31
N TYR A 9 -8.10 2.60 -4.28
CA TYR A 9 -9.44 2.70 -3.72
C TYR A 9 -9.41 2.99 -2.22
N PHE A 10 -8.58 2.26 -1.46
CA PHE A 10 -8.44 2.44 -0.02
C PHE A 10 -7.91 3.84 0.30
N SER A 11 -6.86 4.29 -0.37
CA SER A 11 -6.30 5.64 -0.14
C SER A 11 -7.28 6.74 -0.51
N ARG A 12 -8.09 6.56 -1.57
CA ARG A 12 -9.22 7.43 -1.93
C ARG A 12 -10.26 7.48 -0.82
N LYS A 13 -10.68 6.32 -0.31
CA LYS A 13 -11.66 6.21 0.78
C LYS A 13 -11.20 6.95 2.03
N LEU A 14 -9.93 6.83 2.39
CA LEU A 14 -9.37 7.56 3.53
C LEU A 14 -9.55 9.08 3.39
N THR A 15 -9.42 9.63 2.17
CA THR A 15 -9.57 11.08 1.95
C THR A 15 -10.99 11.62 2.17
N GLU A 16 -12.00 10.77 2.28
CA GLU A 16 -13.39 11.18 2.48
C GLU A 16 -13.64 11.68 3.91
N ASN A 17 -13.01 11.06 4.93
CA ASN A 17 -13.29 11.34 6.35
C ASN A 17 -12.05 11.70 7.19
N MET A 18 -10.89 11.94 6.56
CA MET A 18 -9.69 12.37 7.28
C MET A 18 -9.81 13.79 7.87
N SER A 19 -8.96 14.11 8.84
CA SER A 19 -8.90 15.44 9.43
C SER A 19 -8.60 16.54 8.41
N TYR A 20 -9.02 17.77 8.71
CA TYR A 20 -8.74 18.94 7.86
C TYR A 20 -7.24 19.12 7.60
N ALA A 21 -6.40 18.85 8.61
CA ALA A 21 -4.96 18.98 8.51
C ALA A 21 -4.36 18.00 7.49
N LEU A 22 -4.74 16.72 7.55
CA LEU A 22 -4.37 15.70 6.57
C LEU A 22 -4.86 16.05 5.17
N SER A 23 -6.16 16.37 5.07
CA SER A 23 -6.82 16.71 3.81
C SER A 23 -6.15 17.90 3.11
N ALA A 24 -5.75 18.93 3.87
CA ALA A 24 -5.11 20.12 3.32
C ALA A 24 -3.76 19.83 2.68
N ILE A 25 -2.93 18.95 3.28
CA ILE A 25 -1.64 18.56 2.69
C ILE A 25 -1.86 17.75 1.41
N ILE A 26 -2.75 16.75 1.47
CA ILE A 26 -3.02 15.86 0.33
C ILE A 26 -3.60 16.64 -0.86
N LYS A 27 -4.49 17.60 -0.61
CA LYS A 27 -5.06 18.46 -1.69
C LYS A 27 -4.03 19.33 -2.40
N LEU A 28 -2.91 19.68 -1.76
CA LEU A 28 -1.82 20.41 -2.42
C LEU A 28 -1.01 19.53 -3.37
N TYR A 29 -0.82 18.25 -3.00
CA TYR A 29 -0.03 17.28 -3.75
C TYR A 29 -0.76 15.93 -3.85
N PRO A 30 -1.89 15.87 -4.57
CA PRO A 30 -2.70 14.67 -4.65
C PRO A 30 -2.01 13.56 -5.47
N ASP A 31 -1.22 13.94 -6.46
CA ASP A 31 -0.37 13.04 -7.24
C ASP A 31 0.74 12.42 -6.39
N ALA A 32 1.34 13.17 -5.47
CA ALA A 32 2.33 12.64 -4.52
C ALA A 32 1.71 11.61 -3.57
N TYR A 33 0.55 11.94 -2.97
CA TYR A 33 -0.17 11.02 -2.09
C TYR A 33 -0.57 9.73 -2.82
N LEU A 34 -1.08 9.88 -4.04
CA LEU A 34 -1.47 8.73 -4.82
C LEU A 34 -0.27 7.85 -5.18
N LEU A 35 0.84 8.43 -5.61
CA LEU A 35 2.07 7.68 -5.89
C LEU A 35 2.58 6.96 -4.64
N GLY A 36 2.53 7.61 -3.47
CA GLY A 36 2.87 6.99 -2.20
C GLY A 36 1.95 5.83 -1.84
N SER A 37 0.66 5.92 -2.14
CA SER A 37 -0.31 4.85 -1.85
C SER A 37 -0.08 3.56 -2.64
N LEU A 38 0.56 3.67 -3.81
CA LEU A 38 1.01 2.49 -4.56
C LEU A 38 2.29 1.88 -3.96
N GLY A 39 2.98 2.62 -3.10
CA GLY A 39 4.08 2.15 -2.26
C GLY A 39 5.27 1.57 -3.00
N ALA A 40 5.90 0.55 -2.40
CA ALA A 40 7.10 -0.08 -2.95
C ALA A 40 6.80 -0.98 -4.17
N ASP A 41 5.52 -1.29 -4.42
CA ASP A 41 5.08 -2.06 -5.61
C ASP A 41 5.47 -1.39 -6.94
N LEU A 42 5.77 -0.09 -6.89
CA LEU A 42 6.28 0.68 -8.03
C LEU A 42 7.70 0.30 -8.45
N PHE A 43 8.47 -0.36 -7.59
CA PHE A 43 9.86 -0.72 -7.84
C PHE A 43 9.95 -2.19 -8.29
N PRO A 44 10.72 -2.52 -9.34
CA PRO A 44 10.91 -3.90 -9.76
C PRO A 44 12.05 -4.57 -8.99
N GLY A 45 11.95 -5.89 -8.83
CA GLY A 45 13.06 -6.77 -8.45
C GLY A 45 13.57 -6.56 -7.02
N GLU A 46 14.90 -6.55 -6.87
CA GLU A 46 15.56 -6.59 -5.56
C GLU A 46 15.27 -5.33 -4.71
N HIS A 47 15.13 -4.15 -5.34
CA HIS A 47 14.90 -2.91 -4.59
C HIS A 47 13.57 -2.92 -3.85
N LYS A 48 12.51 -3.40 -4.50
CA LYS A 48 11.22 -3.63 -3.84
C LYS A 48 11.35 -4.63 -2.70
N ALA A 49 11.98 -5.78 -2.95
CA ALA A 49 12.14 -6.80 -1.91
C ALA A 49 12.87 -6.28 -0.66
N ARG A 50 13.84 -5.37 -0.83
CA ARG A 50 14.56 -4.73 0.28
C ARG A 50 13.70 -3.72 1.03
N LEU A 51 12.94 -2.88 0.33
CA LEU A 51 12.02 -1.95 0.96
C LEU A 51 10.89 -2.67 1.70
N ASP A 52 10.35 -3.75 1.12
CA ASP A 52 9.34 -4.59 1.76
C ASP A 52 9.86 -5.30 3.01
N ALA A 53 11.17 -5.59 3.05
CA ALA A 53 11.85 -6.22 4.18
C ALA A 53 12.32 -5.22 5.25
N ALA A 54 12.40 -3.92 4.92
CA ALA A 54 12.86 -2.91 5.85
C ALA A 54 11.83 -2.67 6.96
N ASP A 55 12.32 -2.39 8.17
CA ASP A 55 11.48 -2.09 9.33
C ASP A 55 10.69 -0.79 9.08
N PRO A 56 9.36 -0.83 9.07
CA PRO A 56 8.55 0.35 8.81
C PRO A 56 8.68 1.39 9.91
N VAL A 57 9.00 1.00 11.15
CA VAL A 57 9.38 1.94 12.22
C VAL A 57 10.58 2.78 11.76
N GLN A 58 11.57 2.16 11.11
CA GLN A 58 12.72 2.86 10.57
C GLN A 58 12.33 3.73 9.39
N ILE A 59 11.64 3.17 8.38
CA ILE A 59 11.18 3.91 7.19
C ILE A 59 10.46 5.19 7.61
N PHE A 60 9.40 5.07 8.41
CA PHE A 60 8.60 6.22 8.82
C PHE A 60 9.36 7.12 9.80
N GLY A 61 10.17 6.56 10.70
CA GLY A 61 10.99 7.34 11.62
C GLY A 61 12.01 8.23 10.91
N VAL A 62 12.82 7.69 10.00
CA VAL A 62 13.83 8.48 9.29
C VAL A 62 13.21 9.47 8.31
N SER A 63 12.13 9.09 7.61
CA SER A 63 11.42 10.00 6.71
C SER A 63 10.76 11.14 7.46
N ALA A 64 10.15 10.89 8.62
CA ALA A 64 9.54 11.95 9.43
C ALA A 64 10.60 12.96 9.92
N ARG A 65 11.78 12.49 10.36
CA ARG A 65 12.89 13.37 10.76
C ARG A 65 13.42 14.20 9.59
N HIS A 66 13.58 13.60 8.42
CA HIS A 66 13.97 14.33 7.21
C HIS A 66 12.94 15.42 6.87
N ILE A 67 11.64 15.06 6.88
CA ILE A 67 10.56 15.99 6.59
C ILE A 67 10.51 17.14 7.58
N PHE A 68 10.70 16.85 8.87
CA PHE A 68 10.75 17.88 9.90
C PHE A 68 11.88 18.90 9.69
N MET A 69 13.09 18.42 9.34
CA MET A 69 14.26 19.29 9.22
C MET A 69 14.27 20.08 7.91
N ASN A 70 14.04 19.40 6.78
CA ASN A 70 14.33 19.93 5.45
C ASN A 70 13.26 19.63 4.41
N GLY A 71 12.28 18.77 4.72
CA GLY A 71 11.39 18.27 3.69
C GLY A 71 10.23 19.19 3.34
N SER A 72 9.55 18.82 2.27
CA SER A 72 8.45 19.61 1.72
C SER A 72 7.09 19.01 2.05
N LYS A 73 6.04 19.83 1.89
CA LYS A 73 4.65 19.33 1.94
C LYS A 73 4.37 18.27 0.86
N CYS A 74 5.13 18.26 -0.23
CA CYS A 74 5.05 17.24 -1.27
C CYS A 74 5.55 15.88 -0.75
N GLN A 75 6.72 15.86 -0.13
CA GLN A 75 7.26 14.64 0.49
C GLN A 75 6.39 14.15 1.65
N LEU A 76 5.84 15.07 2.46
CA LEU A 76 4.85 14.71 3.48
C LEU A 76 3.62 14.05 2.87
N SER A 77 3.07 14.62 1.79
CA SER A 77 1.92 14.04 1.07
C SER A 77 2.23 12.63 0.55
N TYR A 78 3.42 12.44 -0.03
CA TYR A 78 3.88 11.12 -0.48
C TYR A 78 3.95 10.11 0.66
N MET A 79 4.57 10.46 1.78
CA MET A 79 4.69 9.56 2.92
C MET A 79 3.35 9.23 3.58
N LEU A 80 2.38 10.16 3.59
CA LEU A 80 1.00 9.85 4.00
C LEU A 80 0.36 8.82 3.06
N GLY A 81 0.66 8.88 1.76
CA GLY A 81 0.29 7.83 0.81
C GLY A 81 0.90 6.49 1.21
N LEU A 82 2.21 6.47 1.48
CA LEU A 82 2.94 5.25 1.85
C LEU A 82 2.45 4.65 3.19
N VAL A 83 2.07 5.49 4.15
CA VAL A 83 1.42 5.02 5.40
C VAL A 83 0.08 4.36 5.08
N SER A 84 -0.70 4.90 4.13
CA SER A 84 -1.98 4.31 3.71
C SER A 84 -1.80 2.96 3.02
N HIS A 85 -0.78 2.85 2.16
CA HIS A 85 -0.34 1.60 1.53
C HIS A 85 -0.08 0.53 2.59
N TYR A 86 0.81 0.86 3.52
CA TYR A 86 1.23 0.00 4.61
C TYR A 86 0.09 -0.39 5.55
N ALA A 87 -0.83 0.55 5.82
CA ALA A 87 -1.96 0.32 6.69
C ALA A 87 -2.92 -0.74 6.16
N LEU A 88 -3.09 -0.85 4.84
CA LEU A 88 -3.86 -1.93 4.22
C LEU A 88 -3.06 -3.24 4.23
N ASP A 89 -1.76 -3.15 3.97
CA ASP A 89 -0.91 -4.32 3.77
C ASP A 89 -0.80 -5.24 4.98
N ARG A 90 -0.69 -4.64 6.18
CA ARG A 90 -0.58 -5.39 7.44
C ARG A 90 -1.73 -6.36 7.69
N VAL A 91 -2.85 -6.24 6.97
CA VAL A 91 -3.99 -7.15 7.06
C VAL A 91 -4.22 -7.91 5.75
N ALA A 92 -4.08 -7.25 4.60
CA ALA A 92 -4.29 -7.87 3.30
C ALA A 92 -3.22 -8.93 2.97
N ASN A 93 -1.97 -8.75 3.38
CA ASN A 93 -0.92 -9.74 3.12
C ASN A 93 -1.07 -11.02 3.96
N PRO A 94 -1.35 -10.98 5.29
CA PRO A 94 -1.73 -12.17 6.03
C PRO A 94 -2.90 -12.93 5.41
N PHE A 95 -3.93 -12.20 4.92
CA PHE A 95 -5.06 -12.79 4.22
C PHE A 95 -4.61 -13.53 2.95
N ALA A 96 -3.87 -12.86 2.05
CA ALA A 96 -3.39 -13.45 0.80
C ALA A 96 -2.47 -14.66 1.04
N ASN A 97 -1.55 -14.56 2.00
CA ASN A 97 -0.64 -15.64 2.39
C ASN A 97 -1.40 -16.86 2.91
N TYR A 98 -2.42 -16.66 3.76
CA TYR A 98 -3.22 -17.76 4.30
C TYR A 98 -3.91 -18.56 3.20
N PHE A 99 -4.59 -17.88 2.29
CA PHE A 99 -5.33 -18.56 1.23
C PHE A 99 -4.43 -19.16 0.15
N ALA A 100 -3.27 -18.57 -0.12
CA ALA A 100 -2.25 -19.18 -0.97
C ALA A 100 -1.73 -20.49 -0.36
N ALA A 101 -1.41 -20.50 0.94
CA ALA A 101 -0.81 -21.65 1.61
C ALA A 101 -1.78 -22.82 1.84
N ASN A 102 -3.07 -22.55 2.07
CA ASN A 102 -4.07 -23.60 2.32
C ASN A 102 -4.76 -24.07 1.02
N GLY A 103 -4.53 -23.35 -0.08
CA GLY A 103 -5.18 -23.57 -1.37
C GLY A 103 -6.69 -23.31 -1.31
N VAL A 104 -7.28 -22.88 -2.42
CA VAL A 104 -8.73 -22.65 -2.46
C VAL A 104 -9.52 -23.95 -2.56
N ALA A 105 -8.87 -25.02 -3.04
CA ALA A 105 -9.46 -26.35 -3.23
C ALA A 105 -10.03 -26.99 -1.95
N GLN A 106 -9.32 -26.86 -0.82
CA GLN A 106 -9.80 -27.39 0.47
C GLN A 106 -11.12 -26.74 0.90
N TYR A 107 -11.40 -25.53 0.41
CA TYR A 107 -12.57 -24.74 0.74
C TYR A 107 -13.76 -24.95 -0.19
N TYR A 108 -13.56 -25.60 -1.35
CA TYR A 108 -14.59 -25.85 -2.37
C TYR A 108 -14.89 -27.34 -2.63
N GLY A 109 -14.36 -28.26 -1.81
CA GLY A 109 -14.77 -29.67 -1.85
C GLY A 109 -14.35 -30.44 -3.11
N GLY A 110 -13.27 -30.06 -3.80
CA GLY A 110 -12.80 -30.75 -5.00
C GLY A 110 -11.42 -30.30 -5.50
N LYS A 111 -10.85 -31.06 -6.46
CA LYS A 111 -9.53 -30.83 -7.08
C LYS A 111 -9.48 -29.52 -7.87
N LEU A 112 -9.26 -28.41 -7.18
CA LEU A 112 -8.77 -27.17 -7.80
C LEU A 112 -7.26 -27.09 -7.60
N GLU A 113 -6.56 -26.56 -8.60
CA GLU A 113 -5.12 -26.35 -8.55
C GLU A 113 -4.75 -25.32 -7.48
N THR A 114 -3.52 -25.39 -6.99
CA THR A 114 -2.94 -24.40 -6.07
C THR A 114 -3.02 -23.01 -6.71
N VAL A 115 -3.62 -22.04 -6.02
CA VAL A 115 -3.65 -20.64 -6.45
C VAL A 115 -2.51 -19.90 -5.78
N SER A 116 -1.72 -19.19 -6.57
CA SER A 116 -0.59 -18.39 -6.09
C SER A 116 -1.08 -17.16 -5.32
N ARG A 117 -0.20 -16.59 -4.48
CA ARG A 117 -0.46 -15.32 -3.79
C ARG A 117 -0.77 -14.19 -4.78
N GLU A 118 -0.02 -14.13 -5.87
CA GLU A 118 -0.18 -13.11 -6.90
C GLU A 118 -1.55 -13.17 -7.57
N GLU A 119 -2.07 -14.37 -7.85
CA GLU A 119 -3.42 -14.53 -8.36
C GLU A 119 -4.46 -13.99 -7.37
N ILE A 120 -4.33 -14.29 -6.07
CA ILE A 120 -5.24 -13.77 -5.03
C ILE A 120 -5.25 -12.24 -5.03
N GLU A 121 -4.08 -11.62 -5.08
CA GLU A 121 -3.92 -10.17 -5.10
C GLU A 121 -4.53 -9.53 -6.35
N ILE A 122 -4.40 -10.19 -7.51
CA ILE A 122 -5.11 -9.79 -8.74
C ILE A 122 -6.63 -9.88 -8.57
N GLY A 123 -7.10 -10.93 -7.89
CA GLY A 123 -8.52 -11.09 -7.56
C GLY A 123 -9.08 -9.97 -6.68
N ILE A 124 -8.29 -9.48 -5.72
CA ILE A 124 -8.65 -8.33 -4.88
C ILE A 124 -8.80 -7.07 -5.74
N ASP A 125 -7.82 -6.76 -6.59
CA ASP A 125 -7.89 -5.60 -7.48
C ASP A 125 -9.09 -5.67 -8.44
N ARG A 126 -9.37 -6.85 -8.99
CA ARG A 126 -10.53 -7.06 -9.86
C ARG A 126 -11.85 -6.86 -9.13
N HIS A 127 -11.97 -7.37 -7.90
CA HIS A 127 -13.13 -7.13 -7.03
C HIS A 127 -13.35 -5.64 -6.83
N VAL A 128 -12.27 -4.90 -6.54
CA VAL A 128 -12.33 -3.45 -6.36
C VAL A 128 -12.77 -2.71 -7.63
N ILE A 129 -12.21 -3.08 -8.79
CA ILE A 129 -12.63 -2.50 -10.07
C ILE A 129 -14.09 -2.80 -10.36
N ARG A 130 -14.56 -4.04 -10.16
CA ARG A 130 -15.93 -4.41 -10.50
C ARG A 130 -16.95 -3.70 -9.59
N ASP A 131 -16.73 -3.74 -8.28
CA ASP A 131 -17.77 -3.44 -7.31
C ASP A 131 -17.73 -1.99 -6.79
N TYR A 132 -16.56 -1.34 -6.86
CA TYR A 132 -16.39 -0.01 -6.27
C TYR A 132 -15.98 1.07 -7.28
N LEU A 133 -15.04 0.79 -8.19
CA LEU A 133 -14.51 1.81 -9.10
C LEU A 133 -15.24 1.87 -10.45
N GLY A 134 -15.56 0.72 -11.01
CA GLY A 134 -15.96 0.56 -12.42
C GLY A 134 -14.78 0.55 -13.38
N MET A 135 -14.96 -0.12 -14.53
CA MET A 135 -13.91 -0.27 -15.55
C MET A 135 -13.49 1.06 -16.19
N GLU A 136 -14.43 2.00 -16.35
CA GLU A 136 -14.13 3.32 -16.91
C GLU A 136 -13.14 4.10 -16.03
N GLU A 137 -13.37 4.10 -14.71
CA GLU A 137 -12.46 4.75 -13.77
C GLU A 137 -11.12 4.03 -13.71
N ALA A 138 -11.13 2.69 -13.73
CA ALA A 138 -9.89 1.91 -13.79
C ALA A 138 -9.01 2.27 -14.99
N LEU A 139 -9.61 2.42 -16.18
CA LEU A 139 -8.92 2.87 -17.39
C LEU A 139 -8.36 4.29 -17.26
N LYS A 140 -9.07 5.20 -16.58
CA LYS A 140 -8.57 6.55 -16.30
C LYS A 140 -7.36 6.52 -15.36
N ILE A 141 -7.36 5.64 -14.36
CA ILE A 141 -6.23 5.49 -13.44
C ILE A 141 -5.00 5.00 -14.22
N VAL A 142 -5.15 3.96 -15.03
CA VAL A 142 -4.08 3.40 -15.89
C VAL A 142 -3.52 4.45 -16.84
N GLY A 143 -4.39 5.16 -17.57
CA GLY A 143 -3.96 6.18 -18.54
C GLY A 143 -3.59 7.55 -17.94
N GLY A 144 -3.85 7.76 -16.65
CA GLY A 144 -3.95 9.09 -16.04
C GLY A 144 -3.09 9.34 -14.81
N LEU A 145 -2.30 8.36 -14.35
CA LEU A 145 -1.26 8.53 -13.34
C LEU A 145 -0.09 9.37 -13.89
N LYS A 146 -0.37 10.65 -14.19
CA LYS A 146 0.65 11.63 -14.60
C LYS A 146 1.10 12.40 -13.37
N THR A 147 2.28 12.07 -12.88
CA THR A 147 2.91 12.80 -11.78
C THR A 147 3.61 14.04 -12.33
N ARG A 148 3.40 15.20 -11.69
CA ARG A 148 4.05 16.46 -12.11
C ARG A 148 5.57 16.34 -11.96
N GLY A 149 6.32 16.95 -12.88
CA GLY A 149 7.80 16.91 -12.84
C GLY A 149 8.42 17.44 -11.55
N ILE A 150 7.79 18.45 -10.92
CA ILE A 150 8.23 18.97 -9.62
C ILE A 150 8.00 17.95 -8.50
N VAL A 151 6.89 17.20 -8.54
CA VAL A 151 6.56 16.17 -7.56
C VAL A 151 7.51 14.97 -7.69
N LEU A 152 7.77 14.54 -8.92
CA LEU A 152 8.75 13.50 -9.20
C LEU A 152 10.14 13.86 -8.67
N LYS A 153 10.56 15.12 -8.84
CA LYS A 153 11.83 15.61 -8.30
C LYS A 153 11.88 15.49 -6.77
N GLU A 154 10.87 16.02 -6.07
CA GLU A 154 10.79 16.02 -4.61
C GLU A 154 10.79 14.60 -4.01
N ILE A 155 10.06 13.68 -4.65
CA ILE A 155 10.00 12.27 -4.22
C ILE A 155 11.33 11.57 -4.54
N THR A 156 11.95 11.88 -5.68
CA THR A 156 13.28 11.35 -6.01
C THR A 156 14.31 11.75 -4.96
N GLU A 157 14.29 13.01 -4.51
CA GLU A 157 15.16 13.52 -3.44
C GLU A 157 14.94 12.78 -2.12
N LEU A 158 13.67 12.52 -1.74
CA LEU A 158 13.35 11.71 -0.56
C LEU A 158 13.94 10.29 -0.65
N TYR A 159 13.89 9.66 -1.82
CA TYR A 159 14.50 8.35 -2.02
C TYR A 159 16.02 8.40 -1.93
N THR A 160 16.66 9.37 -2.57
CA THR A 160 18.12 9.46 -2.58
C THR A 160 18.71 9.82 -1.22
N ASP A 161 17.99 10.64 -0.45
CA ASP A 161 18.48 11.20 0.81
C ASP A 161 18.15 10.32 2.02
N VAL A 162 17.15 9.43 1.90
CA VAL A 162 16.60 8.68 3.03
C VAL A 162 16.39 7.20 2.70
N LEU A 163 15.55 6.90 1.70
CA LEU A 163 15.05 5.53 1.52
C LEU A 163 16.08 4.58 0.90
N ASN A 164 17.00 5.10 0.08
CA ASN A 164 18.08 4.31 -0.50
C ASN A 164 18.97 3.69 0.58
N ASP A 165 19.31 4.45 1.62
CA ASP A 165 20.14 3.98 2.73
C ASP A 165 19.48 2.82 3.50
N LEU A 166 18.15 2.80 3.57
CA LEU A 166 17.40 1.70 4.21
C LEU A 166 17.30 0.45 3.32
N SER A 167 17.35 0.63 2.00
CA SER A 167 17.19 -0.46 1.05
C SER A 167 18.49 -1.22 0.75
N ASP A 168 19.64 -0.72 1.25
CA ASP A 168 21.00 -1.17 0.90
C ASP A 168 21.29 -1.20 -0.63
N ILE A 169 20.41 -0.62 -1.45
CA ILE A 169 20.53 -0.57 -2.91
C ILE A 169 20.45 0.88 -3.34
N TYR A 170 21.62 1.45 -3.65
CA TYR A 170 21.73 2.81 -4.13
C TYR A 170 21.23 2.95 -5.57
N LEU A 171 20.02 3.51 -5.72
CA LEU A 171 19.52 3.98 -6.99
C LEU A 171 19.96 5.43 -7.23
N SER A 172 20.54 5.70 -8.40
CA SER A 172 20.85 7.09 -8.78
C SER A 172 19.56 7.88 -9.01
N THR A 173 19.60 9.20 -8.82
CA THR A 173 18.49 10.14 -9.09
C THR A 173 17.80 9.85 -10.43
N HIS A 174 18.58 9.60 -11.49
CA HIS A 174 18.03 9.27 -12.81
C HIS A 174 17.24 7.95 -12.82
N LYS A 175 17.76 6.89 -12.18
CA LYS A 175 17.08 5.59 -12.12
C LYS A 175 15.82 5.67 -11.27
N THR A 176 15.90 6.27 -10.09
CA THR A 176 14.75 6.48 -9.21
C THR A 176 13.65 7.26 -9.92
N ARG A 177 14.00 8.38 -10.56
CA ARG A 177 13.04 9.18 -11.32
C ARG A 177 12.41 8.41 -12.47
N ALA A 178 13.19 7.66 -13.25
CA ALA A 178 12.66 6.87 -14.36
C ALA A 178 11.66 5.79 -13.88
N LEU A 179 11.90 5.18 -12.71
CA LEU A 179 10.95 4.24 -12.11
C LEU A 179 9.65 4.94 -11.70
N LEU A 180 9.74 6.09 -11.03
CA LEU A 180 8.57 6.88 -10.62
C LEU A 180 7.78 7.43 -11.82
N GLU A 181 8.45 7.76 -12.93
CA GLU A 181 7.83 8.21 -14.19
C GLU A 181 7.17 7.05 -14.97
N GLY A 182 7.73 5.85 -14.89
CA GLY A 182 7.27 4.66 -15.63
C GLY A 182 6.10 3.92 -14.98
N VAL A 183 5.53 4.44 -13.89
CA VAL A 183 4.44 3.80 -13.17
C VAL A 183 3.17 3.74 -14.04
N SER A 184 2.75 2.53 -14.35
CA SER A 184 1.49 2.25 -15.05
C SER A 184 0.84 1.02 -14.43
N PRO A 185 -0.28 1.17 -13.70
CA PRO A 185 -1.05 0.03 -13.24
C PRO A 185 -1.57 -0.80 -14.42
N ASP A 186 -1.48 -2.12 -14.32
CA ASP A 186 -2.09 -3.02 -15.29
C ASP A 186 -3.51 -3.39 -14.89
N ILE A 187 -4.45 -3.31 -15.83
CA ILE A 187 -5.81 -3.80 -15.59
C ILE A 187 -5.79 -5.33 -15.50
N PRO A 188 -6.34 -5.92 -14.45
CA PRO A 188 -6.44 -7.38 -14.33
C PRO A 188 -7.51 -7.93 -15.28
N LEU A 189 -7.11 -8.33 -16.49
CA LEU A 189 -8.02 -8.75 -17.58
C LEU A 189 -8.41 -10.25 -17.57
N ALA A 190 -7.76 -11.10 -16.77
CA ALA A 190 -7.97 -12.54 -16.88
C ALA A 190 -9.37 -12.99 -16.38
N GLU A 191 -10.23 -13.41 -17.31
CA GLU A 191 -11.59 -13.91 -17.07
C GLU A 191 -11.64 -15.14 -16.15
N GLY A 192 -10.59 -15.97 -16.12
CA GLY A 192 -10.53 -17.24 -15.35
C GLY A 192 -10.61 -17.10 -13.82
N MET A 193 -10.60 -15.87 -13.29
CA MET A 193 -10.55 -15.57 -11.85
C MET A 193 -11.90 -15.32 -11.15
N GLY A 194 -13.04 -15.65 -11.77
CA GLY A 194 -14.35 -15.61 -11.07
C GLY A 194 -14.40 -16.43 -9.76
N ARG A 195 -13.38 -17.27 -9.51
CA ARG A 195 -13.13 -18.06 -8.29
C ARG A 195 -12.59 -17.25 -7.09
N LEU A 196 -11.95 -16.10 -7.32
CA LEU A 196 -11.37 -15.23 -6.29
C LEU A 196 -12.38 -14.21 -5.74
N ASP A 197 -13.34 -13.81 -6.56
CA ASP A 197 -14.46 -12.95 -6.14
C ASP A 197 -15.24 -13.53 -4.96
N TYR A 198 -15.30 -14.86 -4.86
CA TYR A 198 -15.95 -15.56 -3.76
C TYR A 198 -15.13 -15.54 -2.46
N MET A 199 -13.79 -15.59 -2.54
CA MET A 199 -12.93 -15.45 -1.35
C MET A 199 -13.02 -14.07 -0.72
N ASN A 200 -13.26 -13.04 -1.53
CA ASN A 200 -13.32 -11.66 -1.07
C ASN A 200 -14.61 -11.34 -0.31
N ARG A 201 -15.69 -12.12 -0.50
CA ARG A 201 -17.04 -11.80 0.00
C ARG A 201 -17.55 -12.68 1.15
N GLU A 202 -17.02 -13.88 1.33
CA GLU A 202 -17.44 -14.72 2.46
C GLU A 202 -16.60 -14.45 3.72
N ASN A 203 -17.27 -14.13 4.83
CA ASN A 203 -16.69 -13.98 6.18
C ASN A 203 -16.20 -15.32 6.74
N ARG A 204 -15.20 -15.89 6.07
CA ARG A 204 -14.59 -17.16 6.43
C ARG A 204 -13.54 -16.97 7.50
N ASP A 205 -13.37 -18.03 8.27
CA ASP A 205 -12.31 -18.10 9.24
C ASP A 205 -10.96 -18.25 8.51
N TRP A 206 -10.04 -17.34 8.76
CA TRP A 206 -8.66 -17.43 8.32
C TRP A 206 -7.71 -17.17 9.48
N ARG A 207 -6.42 -17.46 9.29
CA ARG A 207 -5.41 -17.23 10.32
C ARG A 207 -4.22 -16.46 9.79
N ASP A 208 -3.70 -15.53 10.58
CA ASP A 208 -2.41 -14.92 10.28
C ASP A 208 -1.24 -15.90 10.51
N ALA A 209 -0.02 -15.43 10.25
CA ALA A 209 1.21 -16.19 10.50
C ALA A 209 1.35 -16.64 11.97
N LYS A 210 0.74 -15.91 12.92
CA LYS A 210 0.73 -16.22 14.36
C LYS A 210 -0.42 -17.15 14.77
N LYS A 211 -1.16 -17.69 13.80
CA LYS A 211 -2.33 -18.56 13.99
C LYS A 211 -3.51 -17.87 14.69
N LYS A 212 -3.51 -16.54 14.82
CA LYS A 212 -4.65 -15.78 15.34
C LYS A 212 -5.78 -15.90 14.33
N LYS A 213 -6.97 -16.21 14.83
CA LYS A 213 -8.16 -16.44 14.01
C LYS A 213 -8.83 -15.10 13.68
N PHE A 214 -9.11 -14.89 12.41
CA PHE A 214 -9.87 -13.76 11.88
C PHE A 214 -11.10 -14.27 11.16
N LYS A 215 -12.12 -13.43 11.09
CA LYS A 215 -13.37 -13.71 10.38
C LYS A 215 -13.83 -12.43 9.68
N LEU A 216 -13.03 -11.98 8.74
CA LEU A 216 -13.23 -10.73 7.99
C LEU A 216 -13.17 -11.05 6.49
N SER A 217 -14.14 -10.55 5.74
CA SER A 217 -14.07 -10.46 4.28
C SER A 217 -13.07 -9.40 3.83
N MET A 218 -12.78 -9.32 2.52
CA MET A 218 -11.98 -8.22 1.98
C MET A 218 -12.70 -6.87 2.14
N ASP A 219 -14.02 -6.87 2.05
CA ASP A 219 -14.84 -5.67 2.27
C ASP A 219 -14.71 -5.20 3.73
N ASP A 220 -14.79 -6.14 4.69
CA ASP A 220 -14.55 -5.85 6.10
C ASP A 220 -13.13 -5.33 6.34
N ILE A 221 -12.11 -5.84 5.63
CA ILE A 221 -10.73 -5.34 5.75
C ILE A 221 -10.66 -3.88 5.24
N LEU A 222 -11.22 -3.60 4.07
CA LEU A 222 -11.21 -2.25 3.48
C LEU A 222 -11.99 -1.22 4.32
N GLU A 223 -13.02 -1.66 5.06
CA GLU A 223 -13.79 -0.80 5.97
C GLU A 223 -13.14 -0.65 7.34
N ASN A 224 -12.77 -1.76 8.00
CA ASN A 224 -12.29 -1.74 9.38
C ASN A 224 -10.88 -1.18 9.51
N GLU A 225 -10.05 -1.27 8.47
CA GLU A 225 -8.68 -0.76 8.52
C GLU A 225 -8.59 0.75 8.38
N GLN A 226 -9.69 1.45 8.07
CA GLN A 226 -9.69 2.90 7.95
C GLN A 226 -9.36 3.60 9.26
N ALA A 227 -9.96 3.16 10.38
CA ALA A 227 -9.72 3.78 11.68
C ALA A 227 -8.25 3.67 12.09
N THR A 228 -7.64 2.51 11.87
CA THR A 228 -6.22 2.30 12.18
C THR A 228 -5.33 3.07 11.20
N ALA A 229 -5.69 3.14 9.92
CA ALA A 229 -4.97 3.97 8.95
C ALA A 229 -5.00 5.46 9.36
N TYR A 230 -6.14 5.97 9.82
CA TYR A 230 -6.22 7.34 10.33
C TYR A 230 -5.32 7.59 11.53
N ASP A 231 -5.31 6.68 12.51
CA ASP A 231 -4.41 6.80 13.66
C ASP A 231 -2.92 6.81 13.23
N LEU A 232 -2.53 5.95 12.29
CA LEU A 232 -1.17 5.92 11.75
C LEU A 232 -0.81 7.20 10.98
N LEU A 233 -1.74 7.74 10.20
CA LEU A 233 -1.55 8.99 9.44
C LEU A 233 -1.38 10.20 10.37
N GLU A 234 -2.20 10.28 11.43
CA GLU A 234 -2.10 11.34 12.44
C GLU A 234 -0.81 11.20 13.26
N GLU A 235 -0.42 9.98 13.64
CA GLU A 235 0.86 9.73 14.32
C GLU A 235 2.05 10.17 13.45
N PHE A 236 2.07 9.76 12.18
CA PHE A 236 3.12 10.16 11.25
C PHE A 236 3.16 11.68 11.05
N MET A 237 1.99 12.32 10.93
CA MET A 237 1.90 13.78 10.83
C MET A 237 2.45 14.47 12.09
N ALA A 238 2.19 13.93 13.28
CA ALA A 238 2.75 14.44 14.52
C ALA A 238 4.28 14.29 14.55
N MET A 239 4.81 13.14 14.14
CA MET A 239 6.25 12.89 14.03
C MET A 239 6.92 13.92 13.10
N ALA A 240 6.39 14.09 11.89
CA ALA A 240 6.93 15.01 10.88
C ALA A 240 6.84 16.50 11.29
N ARG A 241 6.00 16.85 12.27
CA ARG A 241 5.84 18.23 12.78
C ARG A 241 6.64 18.53 14.03
N SER A 242 7.00 17.52 14.81
CA SER A 242 7.58 17.70 16.14
C SER A 242 8.89 16.94 16.36
N ASN A 243 9.40 16.26 15.34
CA ASN A 243 10.57 15.39 15.43
C ASN A 243 10.43 14.31 16.51
N LYS A 244 9.19 13.91 16.81
CA LYS A 244 8.89 12.85 17.77
C LYS A 244 9.37 11.51 17.20
N ASP A 245 9.93 10.67 18.06
CA ASP A 245 10.27 9.29 17.69
C ASP A 245 9.01 8.49 17.35
N PRO A 246 9.13 7.50 16.43
CA PRO A 246 8.01 6.66 16.04
C PRO A 246 7.49 5.85 17.23
N ASP A 247 6.17 5.70 17.30
CA ASP A 247 5.54 4.70 18.15
C ASP A 247 5.81 3.31 17.57
N VAL A 248 6.76 2.61 18.18
CA VAL A 248 7.21 1.28 17.73
C VAL A 248 6.04 0.30 17.72
N GLU A 249 5.11 0.36 18.67
CA GLU A 249 3.99 -0.58 18.70
C GLU A 249 3.06 -0.38 17.51
N LYS A 250 2.79 0.87 17.14
CA LYS A 250 1.94 1.21 15.99
C LYS A 250 2.59 0.83 14.64
N PHE A 251 3.90 1.03 14.50
CA PHE A 251 4.61 0.85 13.22
C PHE A 251 5.41 -0.46 13.09
N SER A 252 5.49 -1.30 14.12
CA SER A 252 6.21 -2.60 14.08
C SER A 252 5.65 -3.64 13.10
N LEU A 253 4.60 -3.28 12.35
CA LEU A 253 3.79 -4.04 11.42
C LEU A 253 4.41 -4.97 10.34
N ASN A 254 5.57 -4.70 9.73
CA ASN A 254 5.94 -5.07 8.32
C ASN A 254 4.83 -5.26 7.25
N GLY A 255 5.21 -5.30 5.97
CA GLY A 255 4.24 -5.52 4.88
C GLY A 255 3.50 -6.85 5.05
N LEU A 256 4.12 -7.87 5.67
CA LEU A 256 3.56 -9.20 5.88
C LEU A 256 2.68 -9.31 7.14
N GLY A 257 2.48 -8.22 7.91
CA GLY A 257 1.75 -8.22 9.17
C GLY A 257 2.50 -8.92 10.32
N GLU A 258 3.82 -9.03 10.21
CA GLU A 258 4.70 -9.62 11.22
C GLU A 258 5.38 -8.53 12.04
N ARG A 259 5.61 -8.80 13.34
CA ARG A 259 6.39 -7.86 14.17
C ARG A 259 7.85 -7.99 13.76
N VAL A 260 8.47 -6.86 13.39
CA VAL A 260 9.92 -6.74 13.16
C VAL A 260 10.66 -6.70 14.49
#